data_AF-A0A7S3STG9-F1
#
_entry.id   AF-A0A7S3STG9-F1
#
_cell.length_a   1.000
_cell.length_b   1.000
_cell.length_c   1.000
_cell.angle_alpha   90.00
_cell.angle_beta   90.00
_cell.angle_gamma   90.00
#
_symmetry.space_group_name_H-M   'P 1'
#
loop_
_entity.id
_entity.type
_entity.pdbx_description
1 polymer ?
#
loop_
_entity_poly.entity_id
_entity_poly.type
_entity_poly.pdbx_seq_one_letter_code
_entity_poly.pdbx_strand_id
1 'polypeptide(L)'
;AHKHCYGKVRINTEVLRVDKLDNGEYDVRTKNVKTGVEHTVHAKAVSFHVNRRIGKKREVDWPESDKFRGQIFYGYGNEVTGAKFWNKRVLVVGAGAFAFENVRTAIEHGAKHVTLLGRRDGTTCPKWIDMIAFLRPLDENLLTSKSGNMISFECWQNCYKDAGLRTPDCWKDGLLKPPNHTISVSDVAFVAGFHGLFKLEVGEIDHFSADGSGVNLTSGDHIDADIVIKCCGFHLNDDVPKVTG
;
A
#
# COMPACT_ATOMS: atom_id res chain seq x y z
N ALA A 1 1.47 -24.52 20.64
CA ALA A 1 2.33 -23.82 19.67
C ALA A 1 3.24 -24.87 19.00
N HIS A 2 3.30 -24.89 17.67
CA HIS A 2 3.77 -26.01 16.85
C HIS A 2 5.26 -26.38 17.02
N LYS A 3 5.55 -27.68 17.01
CA LYS A 3 6.88 -28.33 17.16
C LYS A 3 7.85 -28.13 15.96
N HIS A 4 7.58 -27.21 15.04
CA HIS A 4 8.28 -27.13 13.73
C HIS A 4 9.11 -25.86 13.48
N CYS A 5 9.24 -24.93 14.43
CA CYS A 5 10.07 -23.74 14.27
C CYS A 5 11.21 -23.71 15.29
N TYR A 6 12.22 -24.57 15.11
CA TYR A 6 13.50 -24.44 15.82
C TYR A 6 14.43 -23.52 15.03
N GLY A 7 14.33 -22.22 15.26
CA GLY A 7 15.28 -21.22 14.77
C GLY A 7 15.45 -20.10 15.79
N LYS A 8 16.69 -19.67 16.03
CA LYS A 8 16.98 -18.48 16.87
C LYS A 8 16.74 -17.23 16.03
N VAL A 9 15.53 -16.66 16.10
CA VAL A 9 15.23 -15.37 15.45
C VAL A 9 15.84 -14.24 16.27
N ARG A 10 16.72 -13.45 15.67
CA ARG A 10 17.29 -12.24 16.29
C ARG A 10 16.57 -11.00 15.76
N ILE A 11 15.75 -10.39 16.61
CA ILE A 11 15.14 -9.08 16.33
C ILE A 11 16.10 -7.95 16.72
N ASN A 12 15.80 -6.72 16.31
CA ASN A 12 16.65 -5.55 16.57
C ASN A 12 18.11 -5.75 16.10
N THR A 13 18.30 -6.50 15.01
CA THR A 13 19.63 -6.84 14.47
C THR A 13 19.64 -6.51 12.99
N GLU A 14 20.44 -5.51 12.62
CA GLU A 14 20.68 -5.10 11.24
C GLU A 14 21.88 -5.88 10.68
N VAL A 15 21.79 -6.39 9.46
CA VAL A 15 22.92 -6.98 8.75
C VAL A 15 23.66 -5.84 8.03
N LEU A 16 24.91 -5.61 8.43
CA LEU A 16 25.73 -4.55 7.86
C LEU A 16 26.48 -5.03 6.62
N ARG A 17 26.98 -6.28 6.68
CA ARG A 17 27.81 -6.84 5.60
C ARG A 17 27.87 -8.37 5.67
N VAL A 18 28.02 -8.99 4.52
CA VAL A 18 28.25 -10.42 4.33
C VAL A 18 29.49 -10.59 3.47
N ASP A 19 30.58 -11.03 4.09
CA ASP A 19 31.86 -11.26 3.43
C ASP A 19 32.01 -12.77 3.16
N LYS A 20 32.21 -13.17 1.91
CA LYS A 20 32.53 -14.56 1.54
C LYS A 20 34.03 -14.80 1.76
N LEU A 21 34.36 -15.85 2.49
CA LEU A 21 35.72 -16.23 2.82
C LEU A 21 36.31 -17.16 1.76
N ASP A 22 37.64 -17.28 1.72
CA ASP A 22 38.37 -18.12 0.76
C ASP A 22 37.99 -19.60 0.85
N ASN A 23 37.58 -20.07 2.03
CA ASN A 23 37.13 -21.44 2.26
C ASN A 23 35.68 -21.69 1.80
N GLY A 24 35.01 -20.69 1.24
CA GLY A 24 33.63 -20.77 0.75
C GLY A 24 32.55 -20.53 1.82
N GLU A 25 32.93 -20.33 3.08
CA GLU A 25 32.03 -19.92 4.17
C GLU A 25 31.87 -18.38 4.20
N TYR A 26 31.13 -17.85 5.18
CA TYR A 26 30.74 -16.45 5.24
C TYR A 26 30.87 -15.87 6.64
N ASP A 27 31.32 -14.62 6.71
CA ASP A 27 31.22 -13.79 7.90
C ASP A 27 30.12 -12.74 7.72
N VAL A 28 29.10 -12.80 8.57
CA VAL A 28 27.96 -11.88 8.58
C VAL A 28 28.13 -10.88 9.71
N ARG A 29 28.48 -9.65 9.37
CA ARG A 29 28.54 -8.54 10.33
C ARG A 29 27.16 -7.98 10.58
N THR A 30 26.82 -7.88 11.84
CA THR A 30 25.51 -7.44 12.31
C THR A 30 25.64 -6.37 13.39
N LYS A 31 24.63 -5.53 13.54
CA LYS A 31 24.54 -4.51 14.57
C LYS A 31 23.23 -4.62 15.32
N ASN A 32 23.30 -4.68 16.64
CA ASN A 32 22.12 -4.55 17.46
C ASN A 32 21.64 -3.09 17.44
N VAL A 33 20.46 -2.83 16.88
CA VAL A 33 19.98 -1.45 16.65
C VAL A 33 19.63 -0.69 17.95
N LYS A 34 19.44 -1.40 19.07
CA LYS A 34 19.14 -0.77 20.37
C LYS A 34 20.39 -0.38 21.14
N THR A 35 21.43 -1.22 21.09
CA THR A 35 22.66 -1.04 21.87
C THR A 35 23.82 -0.49 21.04
N GLY A 36 23.71 -0.56 19.71
CA GLY A 36 24.79 -0.21 18.79
C GLY A 36 25.91 -1.25 18.69
N VAL A 37 25.87 -2.32 19.50
CA VAL A 37 26.93 -3.34 19.54
C VAL A 37 26.95 -4.14 18.25
N GLU A 38 28.14 -4.31 17.70
CA GLU A 38 28.37 -5.12 16.50
C GLU A 38 28.83 -6.54 16.85
N HIS A 39 28.39 -7.50 16.03
CA HIS A 39 28.74 -8.91 16.15
C HIS A 39 28.98 -9.51 14.77
N THR A 40 29.98 -10.39 14.68
CA THR A 40 30.17 -11.24 13.51
C THR A 40 29.58 -12.62 13.77
N VAL A 41 28.76 -13.08 12.83
CA VAL A 41 28.22 -14.44 12.81
C VAL A 41 28.87 -15.19 11.66
N HIS A 42 29.62 -16.23 12.00
CA HIS A 42 30.20 -17.13 11.02
C HIS A 42 29.16 -18.15 10.54
N ALA A 43 29.04 -18.35 9.22
CA ALA A 43 28.02 -19.18 8.61
C ALA A 43 28.52 -19.93 7.37
N LYS A 44 28.10 -21.19 7.21
CA LYS A 44 28.40 -21.98 6.01
C LYS A 44 27.59 -21.57 4.78
N ALA A 45 26.44 -20.95 5.00
CA ALA A 45 25.55 -20.48 3.97
C ALA A 45 24.76 -19.26 4.47
N VAL A 46 24.46 -18.35 3.56
CA VAL A 46 23.65 -17.16 3.80
C VAL A 46 22.56 -17.10 2.74
N SER A 47 21.30 -16.93 3.16
CA SER A 47 20.16 -16.74 2.27
C SER A 47 19.46 -15.43 2.59
N PHE A 48 19.33 -14.55 1.58
CA PHE A 48 18.66 -13.27 1.73
C PHE A 48 17.17 -13.41 1.41
N HIS A 49 16.34 -13.25 2.43
CA HIS A 49 14.87 -13.21 2.30
C HIS A 49 14.35 -11.77 2.43
N VAL A 50 14.98 -10.83 1.71
CA VAL A 50 14.67 -9.40 1.76
C VAL A 50 13.68 -9.04 0.65
N ASN A 51 12.64 -8.28 0.97
CA ASN A 51 11.64 -7.87 -0.02
C ASN A 51 12.19 -6.80 -0.96
N ARG A 52 12.46 -7.17 -2.22
CA ARG A 52 12.95 -6.24 -3.26
C ARG A 52 11.97 -5.08 -3.57
N ARG A 53 10.66 -5.28 -3.39
CA ARG A 53 9.62 -4.30 -3.78
C ARG A 53 9.28 -3.29 -2.68
N ILE A 54 9.61 -3.60 -1.42
CA ILE A 54 9.28 -2.76 -0.25
C ILE A 54 10.59 -2.42 0.46
N GLY A 55 11.25 -1.37 0.01
CA GLY A 55 12.45 -0.79 0.65
C GLY A 55 12.09 0.36 1.59
N LYS A 56 12.90 1.41 1.57
CA LYS A 56 12.66 2.62 2.37
C LYS A 56 11.37 3.31 1.96
N LYS A 57 10.66 3.88 2.94
CA LYS A 57 9.46 4.67 2.69
C LYS A 57 9.77 5.87 1.81
N ARG A 58 8.85 6.23 0.91
CA ARG A 58 8.96 7.50 0.17
C ARG A 58 8.51 8.63 1.08
N GLU A 59 9.43 9.54 1.36
CA GLU A 59 9.13 10.78 2.08
C GLU A 59 8.60 11.80 1.08
N VAL A 60 7.40 12.30 1.36
CA VAL A 60 6.72 13.26 0.51
C VAL A 60 6.18 14.35 1.40
N ASP A 61 6.43 15.60 1.01
CA ASP A 61 5.80 16.74 1.61
C ASP A 61 5.38 17.73 0.53
N TRP A 62 4.46 18.63 0.89
CA TRP A 62 3.91 19.63 -0.01
C TRP A 62 4.07 21.01 0.60
N PRO A 63 4.17 22.07 -0.23
CA PRO A 63 4.19 23.44 0.27
C PRO A 63 3.04 23.71 1.24
N GLU A 64 3.34 24.49 2.27
CA GLU A 64 2.40 24.96 3.29
C GLU A 64 1.78 23.86 4.16
N SER A 65 2.36 22.65 4.18
CA SER A 65 1.92 21.54 5.05
C SER A 65 1.93 21.92 6.53
N ASP A 66 2.79 22.86 6.93
CA ASP A 66 2.88 23.43 8.28
C ASP A 66 1.67 24.26 8.68
N LYS A 67 0.90 24.78 7.71
CA LYS A 67 -0.34 25.55 7.96
C LYS A 67 -1.57 24.66 8.16
N PHE A 68 -1.47 23.37 7.84
CA PHE A 68 -2.60 22.45 7.96
C PHE A 68 -3.04 22.31 9.41
N ARG A 69 -4.33 22.56 9.68
CA ARG A 69 -4.89 22.51 11.05
C ARG A 69 -5.27 21.09 11.49
N GLY A 70 -5.32 20.17 10.54
CA GLY A 70 -5.64 18.76 10.77
C GLY A 70 -4.42 17.94 11.17
N GLN A 71 -4.53 16.62 11.00
CA GLN A 71 -3.45 15.68 11.29
C GLN A 71 -2.90 15.07 10.01
N ILE A 72 -1.57 14.94 9.92
CA ILE A 72 -0.89 14.31 8.80
C ILE A 72 -0.20 13.04 9.29
N PHE A 73 -0.48 11.92 8.64
CA PHE A 73 0.12 10.62 8.95
C PHE A 73 0.72 10.00 7.69
N TYR A 74 1.65 9.07 7.87
CA TYR A 74 1.92 8.08 6.83
C TYR A 74 1.03 6.85 7.01
N GLY A 75 0.61 6.25 5.90
CA GLY A 75 -0.35 5.13 5.89
C GLY A 75 0.26 3.75 6.13
N TYR A 76 1.40 3.65 6.80
CA TYR A 76 2.13 2.39 7.01
C TYR A 76 2.75 2.34 8.40
N GLY A 77 3.19 1.14 8.82
CA GLY A 77 3.94 0.97 10.07
C GLY A 77 3.17 1.32 11.34
N ASN A 78 1.83 1.21 11.33
CA ASN A 78 0.94 1.62 12.43
C ASN A 78 0.98 3.13 12.75
N GLU A 79 1.50 3.99 11.85
CA GLU A 79 1.56 5.43 12.10
C GLU A 79 0.16 6.08 12.24
N VAL A 80 -0.88 5.45 11.69
CA VAL A 80 -2.29 5.90 11.85
C VAL A 80 -2.94 5.43 13.16
N THR A 81 -2.27 4.58 13.95
CA THR A 81 -2.81 4.08 15.22
C THR A 81 -2.94 5.24 16.22
N GLY A 82 -4.17 5.65 16.49
CA GLY A 82 -4.50 6.80 17.37
C GLY A 82 -5.18 7.97 16.66
N ALA A 83 -5.26 7.95 15.32
CA ALA A 83 -6.06 8.91 14.58
C ALA A 83 -7.55 8.83 14.96
N LYS A 84 -8.20 9.97 15.16
CA LYS A 84 -9.62 10.07 15.54
C LYS A 84 -10.47 10.33 14.31
N PHE A 85 -10.94 9.27 13.66
CA PHE A 85 -11.66 9.37 12.39
C PHE A 85 -13.12 9.83 12.51
N TRP A 86 -13.75 9.66 13.67
CA TRP A 86 -15.19 9.94 13.83
C TRP A 86 -15.58 11.32 13.31
N ASN A 87 -16.53 11.34 12.36
CA ASN A 87 -17.06 12.54 11.72
C ASN A 87 -16.01 13.42 11.01
N LYS A 88 -14.84 12.88 10.65
CA LYS A 88 -13.77 13.60 9.93
C LYS A 88 -13.82 13.36 8.43
N ARG A 89 -13.39 14.37 7.67
CA ARG A 89 -13.05 14.26 6.24
C ARG A 89 -11.59 13.79 6.14
N VAL A 90 -11.37 12.67 5.49
CA VAL A 90 -10.05 12.05 5.37
C VAL A 90 -9.60 12.07 3.93
N LEU A 91 -8.42 12.60 3.67
CA LEU A 91 -7.74 12.52 2.40
C LEU A 91 -6.66 11.44 2.46
N VAL A 92 -6.79 10.39 1.64
CA VAL A 92 -5.77 9.36 1.48
C VAL A 92 -5.02 9.62 0.18
N VAL A 93 -3.71 9.86 0.25
CA VAL A 93 -2.89 10.19 -0.92
C VAL A 93 -2.16 8.95 -1.43
N GLY A 94 -2.48 8.53 -2.65
CA GLY A 94 -2.00 7.30 -3.29
C GLY A 94 -3.16 6.38 -3.66
N ALA A 95 -2.92 5.41 -4.54
CA ALA A 95 -3.96 4.49 -5.04
C ALA A 95 -3.61 3.00 -4.93
N GLY A 96 -2.53 2.67 -4.22
CA GLY A 96 -2.10 1.28 -4.00
C GLY A 96 -2.80 0.57 -2.83
N ALA A 97 -2.39 -0.66 -2.54
CA ALA A 97 -2.99 -1.49 -1.49
C ALA A 97 -3.04 -0.79 -0.12
N PHE A 98 -1.95 -0.15 0.31
CA PHE A 98 -1.92 0.61 1.55
C PHE A 98 -2.95 1.75 1.58
N ALA A 99 -3.23 2.40 0.45
CA ALA A 99 -4.24 3.45 0.39
C ALA A 99 -5.64 2.88 0.67
N PHE A 100 -6.00 1.78 0.02
CA PHE A 100 -7.31 1.14 0.23
C PHE A 100 -7.48 0.55 1.64
N GLU A 101 -6.41 0.06 2.26
CA GLU A 101 -6.45 -0.35 3.68
C GLU A 101 -6.68 0.83 4.62
N ASN A 102 -6.10 2.00 4.32
CA ASN A 102 -6.36 3.21 5.09
C ASN A 102 -7.76 3.80 4.84
N VAL A 103 -8.30 3.66 3.61
CA VAL A 103 -9.72 3.95 3.35
C VAL A 103 -10.60 3.08 4.23
N ARG A 104 -10.36 1.76 4.23
CA ARG A 104 -11.09 0.81 5.08
C ARG A 104 -11.00 1.21 6.55
N THR A 105 -9.78 1.46 7.05
CA THR A 105 -9.55 1.87 8.44
C THR A 105 -10.34 3.13 8.77
N ALA A 106 -10.25 4.19 7.96
CA ALA A 106 -10.96 5.44 8.20
C ALA A 106 -12.49 5.25 8.23
N ILE A 107 -13.06 4.53 7.25
CA ILE A 107 -14.50 4.27 7.16
C ILE A 107 -14.98 3.44 8.35
N GLU A 108 -14.30 2.34 8.69
CA GLU A 108 -14.66 1.47 9.82
C GLU A 108 -14.61 2.21 11.17
N HIS A 109 -13.80 3.27 11.27
CA HIS A 109 -13.70 4.12 12.47
C HIS A 109 -14.59 5.38 12.40
N GLY A 110 -15.54 5.43 11.47
CA GLY A 110 -16.60 6.45 11.42
C GLY A 110 -16.20 7.76 10.76
N ALA A 111 -15.22 7.75 9.84
CA ALA A 111 -14.97 8.90 8.97
C ALA A 111 -16.27 9.37 8.31
N LYS A 112 -16.48 10.70 8.30
CA LYS A 112 -17.64 11.32 7.63
C LYS A 112 -17.57 11.07 6.13
N HIS A 113 -16.37 11.20 5.57
CA HIS A 113 -16.12 11.00 4.15
C HIS A 113 -14.62 10.73 3.94
N VAL A 114 -14.29 9.86 2.98
CA VAL A 114 -12.92 9.58 2.57
C VAL A 114 -12.74 9.87 1.09
N THR A 115 -11.78 10.74 0.75
CA THR A 115 -11.31 10.93 -0.63
C THR A 115 -9.99 10.20 -0.79
N LEU A 116 -9.90 9.25 -1.72
CA LEU A 116 -8.62 8.69 -2.15
C LEU A 116 -8.16 9.42 -3.40
N LEU A 117 -7.01 10.08 -3.31
CA LEU A 117 -6.41 10.87 -4.38
C LEU A 117 -5.20 10.15 -4.95
N GLY A 118 -5.30 9.67 -6.19
CA GLY A 118 -4.21 9.05 -6.93
C GLY A 118 -3.69 9.94 -8.05
N ARG A 119 -2.40 9.87 -8.38
CA ARG A 119 -1.86 10.49 -9.62
C ARG A 119 -2.36 9.83 -10.90
N ARG A 120 -2.98 8.67 -10.75
CA ARG A 120 -3.59 7.83 -11.76
C ARG A 120 -4.64 6.98 -11.07
N ASP A 121 -5.51 6.37 -11.86
CA ASP A 121 -6.49 5.43 -11.33
C ASP A 121 -5.82 4.28 -10.58
N GLY A 122 -6.43 3.90 -9.46
CA GLY A 122 -6.18 2.63 -8.79
C GLY A 122 -7.23 1.61 -9.22
N THR A 123 -6.86 0.33 -9.21
CA THR A 123 -7.82 -0.76 -9.39
C THR A 123 -8.06 -1.44 -8.04
N THR A 124 -9.32 -1.51 -7.61
CA THR A 124 -9.77 -2.23 -6.42
C THR A 124 -10.78 -3.31 -6.78
N CYS A 125 -10.66 -4.49 -6.19
CA CYS A 125 -11.51 -5.65 -6.42
C CYS A 125 -12.35 -5.96 -5.17
N PRO A 126 -13.64 -6.30 -5.31
CA PRO A 126 -14.37 -6.94 -4.21
C PRO A 126 -13.70 -8.26 -3.82
N LYS A 127 -13.62 -8.54 -2.52
CA LYS A 127 -12.94 -9.72 -1.98
C LYS A 127 -13.54 -11.01 -2.51
N TRP A 128 -14.85 -11.05 -2.71
CA TRP A 128 -15.53 -12.23 -3.22
C TRP A 128 -15.18 -12.52 -4.70
N ILE A 129 -14.95 -11.51 -5.52
CA ILE A 129 -14.48 -11.69 -6.91
C ILE A 129 -13.04 -12.21 -6.91
N ASP A 130 -12.17 -11.62 -6.08
CA ASP A 130 -10.80 -12.09 -5.89
C ASP A 130 -10.79 -13.57 -5.43
N MET A 131 -11.64 -13.94 -4.48
CA MET A 131 -11.77 -15.32 -4.01
C MET A 131 -12.24 -16.28 -5.12
N ILE A 132 -13.24 -15.89 -5.92
CA ILE A 132 -13.71 -16.70 -7.05
C ILE A 132 -12.58 -16.92 -8.07
N ALA A 133 -11.71 -15.94 -8.29
CA ALA A 133 -10.57 -16.10 -9.20
C ALA A 133 -9.68 -17.29 -8.83
N PHE A 134 -9.54 -17.60 -7.54
CA PHE A 134 -8.75 -18.73 -7.02
C PHE A 134 -9.54 -20.04 -6.90
N LEU A 135 -10.86 -19.97 -6.69
CA LEU A 135 -11.70 -21.16 -6.48
C LEU A 135 -12.24 -21.79 -7.77
N ARG A 136 -12.13 -21.08 -8.91
CA ARG A 136 -12.65 -21.59 -10.18
C ARG A 136 -11.88 -22.83 -10.66
N PRO A 137 -12.57 -23.78 -11.32
CA PRO A 137 -11.92 -24.94 -11.90
C PRO A 137 -10.79 -24.53 -12.85
N LEU A 138 -9.69 -25.27 -12.75
CA LEU A 138 -8.55 -25.16 -13.65
C LEU A 138 -8.62 -26.31 -14.67
N ASP A 139 -8.19 -26.05 -15.90
CA ASP A 139 -7.95 -27.09 -16.88
C ASP A 139 -6.61 -27.82 -16.61
N GLU A 140 -6.28 -28.79 -17.46
CA GLU A 140 -5.02 -29.55 -17.40
C GLU A 140 -3.76 -28.68 -17.52
N ASN A 141 -3.88 -27.46 -18.02
CA ASN A 141 -2.81 -26.48 -18.16
C ASN A 141 -2.79 -25.45 -17.02
N LEU A 142 -3.58 -25.67 -15.97
CA LEU A 142 -3.73 -24.76 -14.82
C LEU A 142 -4.34 -23.40 -15.21
N LEU A 143 -5.17 -23.36 -16.25
CA LEU A 143 -5.86 -22.16 -16.70
C LEU A 143 -7.34 -22.17 -16.32
N THR A 144 -7.86 -21.01 -15.94
CA THR A 144 -9.30 -20.79 -15.75
C THR A 144 -9.99 -20.52 -17.09
N SER A 145 -11.27 -20.91 -17.23
CA SER A 145 -12.03 -20.68 -18.46
C SER A 145 -12.14 -19.20 -18.86
N LYS A 146 -12.03 -18.92 -20.16
CA LYS A 146 -12.16 -17.54 -20.70
C LYS A 146 -13.55 -16.94 -20.45
N SER A 147 -14.60 -17.75 -20.60
CA SER A 147 -15.99 -17.32 -20.32
C SER A 147 -16.16 -16.93 -18.85
N GLY A 148 -15.61 -17.72 -17.93
CA GLY A 148 -15.60 -17.38 -16.51
C GLY A 148 -14.87 -16.07 -16.23
N ASN A 149 -13.76 -15.78 -16.91
CA ASN A 149 -13.04 -14.51 -16.77
C ASN A 149 -13.89 -13.31 -17.20
N MET A 150 -14.61 -13.44 -18.31
CA MET A 150 -15.48 -12.37 -18.81
C MET A 150 -16.63 -12.09 -17.83
N ILE A 151 -17.29 -13.14 -17.31
CA ILE A 151 -18.38 -12.99 -16.33
C ILE A 151 -17.85 -12.33 -15.04
N SER A 152 -16.73 -12.80 -14.50
CA SER A 152 -16.16 -12.20 -13.29
C SER A 152 -15.77 -10.74 -13.48
N PHE A 153 -15.24 -10.37 -14.65
CA PHE A 153 -14.87 -9.00 -14.96
C PHE A 153 -16.10 -8.11 -15.15
N GLU A 154 -17.15 -8.58 -15.83
CA GLU A 154 -18.42 -7.86 -15.97
C GLU A 154 -19.07 -7.59 -14.60
N CYS A 155 -19.13 -8.60 -13.73
CA CYS A 155 -19.60 -8.41 -12.36
C CYS A 155 -18.77 -7.36 -11.61
N TRP A 156 -17.44 -7.36 -11.81
CA TRP A 156 -16.56 -6.38 -11.20
C TRP A 156 -16.84 -4.95 -11.70
N GLN A 157 -17.04 -4.78 -13.00
CA GLN A 157 -17.42 -3.49 -13.60
C GLN A 157 -18.78 -3.00 -13.05
N ASN A 158 -19.75 -3.89 -12.89
CA ASN A 158 -21.04 -3.56 -12.29
C ASN A 158 -20.89 -3.12 -10.84
N CYS A 159 -20.03 -3.75 -10.03
CA CYS A 159 -19.76 -3.27 -8.67
C CYS A 159 -19.23 -1.83 -8.65
N TYR A 160 -18.34 -1.46 -9.58
CA TYR A 160 -17.86 -0.08 -9.68
C TYR A 160 -19.00 0.89 -10.00
N LYS A 161 -19.84 0.54 -10.99
CA LYS A 161 -20.98 1.34 -11.42
C LYS A 161 -21.98 1.53 -10.29
N ASP A 162 -22.38 0.45 -9.64
CA ASP A 162 -23.38 0.48 -8.56
C ASP A 162 -22.87 1.29 -7.37
N ALA A 163 -21.58 1.16 -7.03
CA ALA A 163 -20.94 1.91 -5.96
C ALA A 163 -20.62 3.37 -6.34
N GLY A 164 -20.94 3.83 -7.54
CA GLY A 164 -20.60 5.19 -8.00
C GLY A 164 -19.08 5.46 -8.03
N LEU A 165 -18.27 4.41 -8.11
CA LEU A 165 -16.82 4.53 -8.11
C LEU A 165 -16.30 4.86 -9.50
N ARG A 166 -15.27 5.70 -9.55
CA ARG A 166 -14.52 5.97 -10.77
C ARG A 166 -13.92 4.68 -11.33
N THR A 167 -14.31 4.31 -12.55
CA THR A 167 -13.77 3.15 -13.27
C THR A 167 -12.33 3.41 -13.70
N PRO A 168 -11.40 2.44 -13.57
CA PRO A 168 -10.02 2.62 -14.00
C PRO A 168 -9.90 2.84 -15.49
N ASP A 169 -9.18 3.90 -15.90
CA ASP A 169 -8.99 4.22 -17.30
C ASP A 169 -8.38 3.08 -18.11
N CYS A 170 -7.45 2.31 -17.54
CA CYS A 170 -6.77 1.23 -18.24
C CYS A 170 -7.70 0.11 -18.74
N TRP A 171 -8.94 0.05 -18.25
CA TRP A 171 -9.94 -0.91 -18.73
C TRP A 171 -10.31 -0.69 -20.20
N LYS A 172 -10.25 0.57 -20.69
CA LYS A 172 -10.47 0.89 -22.11
C LYS A 172 -9.39 0.31 -23.02
N ASP A 173 -8.22 0.05 -22.46
CA ASP A 173 -7.07 -0.55 -23.13
C ASP A 173 -7.02 -2.08 -22.95
N GLY A 174 -8.05 -2.69 -22.36
CA GLY A 174 -8.11 -4.12 -22.08
C GLY A 174 -7.20 -4.58 -20.92
N LEU A 175 -6.66 -3.64 -20.14
CA LEU A 175 -5.81 -3.96 -18.99
C LEU A 175 -6.64 -3.99 -17.71
N LEU A 176 -6.46 -5.02 -16.88
CA LEU A 176 -7.14 -5.09 -15.57
C LEU A 176 -6.70 -3.99 -14.60
N LYS A 177 -5.43 -3.56 -14.71
CA LYS A 177 -4.81 -2.59 -13.80
C LYS A 177 -3.74 -1.77 -14.51
N PRO A 178 -3.41 -0.56 -14.01
CA PRO A 178 -2.32 0.23 -14.56
C PRO A 178 -0.97 -0.50 -14.49
N PRO A 179 -0.02 -0.17 -15.38
CA PRO A 179 1.36 -0.67 -15.31
C PRO A 179 2.00 -0.39 -13.95
N ASN A 180 2.77 -1.34 -13.41
CA ASN A 180 3.43 -1.22 -12.11
C ASN A 180 2.47 -0.92 -10.93
N HIS A 181 1.21 -1.33 -11.04
CA HIS A 181 0.22 -1.27 -9.97
C HIS A 181 -0.17 -2.68 -9.52
N THR A 182 -0.62 -2.84 -8.28
CA THR A 182 -1.23 -4.08 -7.78
C THR A 182 -2.74 -3.86 -7.65
N ILE A 183 -3.56 -4.87 -7.94
CA ILE A 183 -5.00 -4.76 -7.65
C ILE A 183 -5.16 -4.76 -6.13
N SER A 184 -5.76 -3.71 -5.59
CA SER A 184 -6.17 -3.67 -4.19
C SER A 184 -7.44 -4.49 -4.01
N VAL A 185 -7.70 -5.00 -2.81
CA VAL A 185 -8.94 -5.74 -2.52
C VAL A 185 -9.64 -5.04 -1.37
N SER A 186 -10.88 -4.60 -1.56
CA SER A 186 -11.63 -3.90 -0.53
C SER A 186 -13.13 -3.90 -0.82
N ASP A 187 -13.91 -4.69 -0.06
CA ASP A 187 -15.38 -4.61 -0.10
C ASP A 187 -15.88 -3.28 0.46
N VAL A 188 -15.18 -2.76 1.48
CA VAL A 188 -15.53 -1.50 2.16
C VAL A 188 -15.50 -0.32 1.19
N ALA A 189 -14.57 -0.29 0.22
CA ALA A 189 -14.56 0.75 -0.80
C ALA A 189 -15.86 0.79 -1.62
N PHE A 190 -16.39 -0.39 -2.00
CA PHE A 190 -17.65 -0.47 -2.77
C PHE A 190 -18.86 -0.11 -1.92
N VAL A 191 -18.95 -0.64 -0.70
CA VAL A 191 -20.06 -0.32 0.21
C VAL A 191 -20.05 1.18 0.57
N ALA A 192 -18.88 1.74 0.91
CA ALA A 192 -18.75 3.16 1.21
C ALA A 192 -19.05 4.04 0.00
N GLY A 193 -18.60 3.65 -1.20
CA GLY A 193 -18.94 4.34 -2.44
C GLY A 193 -20.44 4.39 -2.69
N PHE A 194 -21.12 3.24 -2.58
CA PHE A 194 -22.58 3.13 -2.72
C PHE A 194 -23.34 4.07 -1.77
N HIS A 195 -22.82 4.26 -0.56
CA HIS A 195 -23.40 5.17 0.44
C HIS A 195 -22.91 6.63 0.33
N GLY A 196 -22.07 6.97 -0.65
CA GLY A 196 -21.52 8.32 -0.83
C GLY A 196 -20.52 8.74 0.26
N LEU A 197 -19.95 7.78 0.99
CA LEU A 197 -18.95 8.00 2.05
C LEU A 197 -17.52 7.95 1.51
N PHE A 198 -17.33 7.48 0.28
CA PHE A 198 -16.02 7.32 -0.32
C PHE A 198 -16.04 7.69 -1.81
N LYS A 199 -14.99 8.36 -2.27
CA LYS A 199 -14.71 8.56 -3.69
C LYS A 199 -13.22 8.41 -4.01
N LEU A 200 -12.94 8.02 -5.24
CA LEU A 200 -11.60 8.05 -5.83
C LEU A 200 -11.51 9.20 -6.83
N GLU A 201 -10.47 10.02 -6.68
CA GLU A 201 -10.14 11.10 -7.59
C GLU A 201 -8.73 10.95 -8.15
N VAL A 202 -8.54 11.44 -9.38
CA VAL A 202 -7.23 11.51 -10.02
C VAL A 202 -6.76 12.95 -9.99
N GLY A 203 -5.58 13.17 -9.41
CA GLY A 203 -5.00 14.50 -9.30
C GLY A 203 -3.69 14.50 -8.52
N GLU A 204 -3.08 15.67 -8.46
CA GLU A 204 -1.86 15.95 -7.72
C GLU A 204 -2.09 17.13 -6.78
N ILE A 205 -1.63 16.99 -5.54
CA ILE A 205 -1.62 18.11 -4.58
C ILE A 205 -0.56 19.10 -5.05
N ASP A 206 -0.96 20.35 -5.21
CA ASP A 206 -0.05 21.46 -5.44
C ASP A 206 0.49 21.99 -4.10
N HIS A 207 -0.40 22.37 -3.19
CA HIS A 207 -0.06 22.88 -1.85
C HIS A 207 -1.21 22.67 -0.86
N PHE A 208 -0.94 22.80 0.44
CA PHE A 208 -1.98 22.90 1.47
C PHE A 208 -2.61 24.29 1.45
N SER A 209 -3.90 24.39 1.79
CA SER A 209 -4.55 25.70 1.81
C SER A 209 -4.02 26.59 2.92
N ALA A 210 -3.87 27.89 2.65
CA ALA A 210 -3.32 28.85 3.60
C ALA A 210 -4.15 29.01 4.89
N ASP A 211 -5.46 28.71 4.83
CA ASP A 211 -6.37 28.70 5.98
C ASP A 211 -6.34 27.36 6.76
N GLY A 212 -5.59 26.37 6.26
CA GLY A 212 -5.40 25.06 6.86
C GLY A 212 -6.60 24.11 6.79
N SER A 213 -7.59 24.39 5.94
CA SER A 213 -8.83 23.60 5.77
C SER A 213 -8.67 22.34 4.89
N GLY A 214 -7.61 22.25 4.09
CA GLY A 214 -7.43 21.15 3.16
C GLY A 214 -6.24 21.31 2.24
N VAL A 215 -6.38 20.84 1.02
CA VAL A 215 -5.35 20.90 -0.03
C VAL A 215 -5.90 21.47 -1.33
N ASN A 216 -5.06 22.19 -2.06
CA ASN A 216 -5.32 22.65 -3.41
C ASN A 216 -4.61 21.73 -4.40
N LEU A 217 -5.31 21.33 -5.45
CA LEU A 217 -4.78 20.48 -6.50
C LEU A 217 -4.14 21.32 -7.61
N THR A 218 -3.28 20.69 -8.40
CA THR A 218 -2.69 21.31 -9.60
C THR A 218 -3.74 21.67 -10.66
N SER A 219 -4.93 21.06 -10.61
CA SER A 219 -6.08 21.43 -11.44
C SER A 219 -6.74 22.75 -11.04
N GLY A 220 -6.45 23.26 -9.84
CA GLY A 220 -7.12 24.40 -9.23
C GLY A 220 -8.29 24.01 -8.31
N ASP A 221 -8.65 22.73 -8.23
CA ASP A 221 -9.70 22.26 -7.32
C ASP A 221 -9.21 22.22 -5.87
N HIS A 222 -10.15 22.33 -4.92
CA HIS A 222 -9.86 22.24 -3.48
C HIS A 222 -10.50 20.99 -2.87
N ILE A 223 -9.75 20.30 -2.00
CA ILE A 223 -10.25 19.18 -1.19
C ILE A 223 -10.12 19.52 0.29
N ASP A 224 -11.27 19.70 0.94
CA ASP A 224 -11.37 19.79 2.40
C ASP A 224 -10.87 18.50 3.08
N ALA A 225 -10.03 18.64 4.10
CA ALA A 225 -9.56 17.52 4.90
C ALA A 225 -9.31 17.89 6.35
N ASP A 226 -9.68 17.01 7.27
CA ASP A 226 -9.30 17.10 8.69
C ASP A 226 -8.12 16.16 9.00
N ILE A 227 -7.93 15.13 8.17
CA ILE A 227 -6.84 14.14 8.26
C ILE A 227 -6.28 13.88 6.87
N VAL A 228 -4.96 13.89 6.71
CA VAL A 228 -4.26 13.49 5.49
C VAL A 228 -3.40 12.26 5.78
N ILE A 229 -3.57 11.19 5.00
CA ILE A 229 -2.80 9.95 5.10
C ILE A 229 -1.95 9.75 3.85
N LYS A 230 -0.64 9.90 3.99
CA LYS A 230 0.38 9.75 2.95
C LYS A 230 0.63 8.25 2.67
N CYS A 231 0.02 7.71 1.62
CA CYS A 231 0.21 6.34 1.12
C CYS A 231 1.10 6.32 -0.14
N CYS A 232 2.21 7.06 -0.11
CA CYS A 232 3.04 7.35 -1.29
C CYS A 232 3.96 6.19 -1.74
N GLY A 233 3.92 5.04 -1.07
CA GLY A 233 4.68 3.84 -1.43
C GLY A 233 6.13 3.86 -0.94
N PHE A 234 6.93 2.96 -1.50
CA PHE A 234 8.30 2.68 -1.08
C PHE A 234 9.27 2.80 -2.27
N HIS A 235 10.55 2.98 -1.97
CA HIS A 235 11.63 2.75 -2.92
C HIS A 235 11.82 1.23 -3.10
N LEU A 236 12.35 0.81 -4.24
CA LEU A 236 12.82 -0.57 -4.38
C LEU A 236 13.95 -0.80 -3.38
N ASN A 237 13.98 -1.99 -2.79
CA ASN A 237 15.06 -2.38 -1.91
C ASN A 237 16.26 -2.82 -2.77
N ASP A 238 17.37 -2.10 -2.62
CA ASP A 238 18.66 -2.34 -3.23
C ASP A 238 19.75 -2.61 -2.16
N ASP A 239 19.35 -3.01 -0.95
CA ASP A 239 20.24 -3.23 0.19
C ASP A 239 21.06 -4.50 0.01
N VAL A 240 20.52 -5.55 -0.61
CA VAL A 240 21.21 -6.84 -0.78
C VAL A 240 22.55 -6.67 -1.51
N PRO A 241 22.62 -6.05 -2.71
CA PRO A 241 23.90 -5.75 -3.35
C PRO A 241 24.86 -4.94 -2.47
N LYS A 242 24.35 -4.00 -1.66
CA LYS A 242 25.19 -3.15 -0.80
C LYS A 242 25.85 -3.90 0.34
N VAL A 243 25.21 -4.96 0.85
CA VAL A 243 25.74 -5.75 1.96
C VAL A 243 26.59 -6.94 1.51
N THR A 244 26.47 -7.40 0.27
CA THR A 244 27.27 -8.52 -0.25
C THR A 244 28.56 -8.10 -0.96
N GLY A 245 28.66 -6.83 -1.37
CA GLY A 245 29.73 -6.37 -2.28
C GLY A 245 29.45 -6.75 -3.72
#